data_AF-A0A256ZKA2-F1
#
_entry.id   AF-A0A256ZKA2-F1
#
_cell.length_a   1.000
_cell.length_b   1.000
_cell.length_c   1.000
_cell.angle_alpha   90.00
_cell.angle_beta   90.00
_cell.angle_gamma   90.00
#
_symmetry.space_group_name_H-M   'P 1'
#
loop_
_entity.id
_entity.type
_entity.pdbx_description
1 polymer ?
#
loop_
_entity_poly.entity_id
_entity_poly.type
_entity_poly.pdbx_seq_one_letter_code
_entity_poly.pdbx_strand_id
1 'polypeptide(L)'
;MLGVRTVKGPLQASDLPLVLSLERLSKLSPDAPADKVLESELRTASREMLESLEKSLIEKEHLIVGNIIVPISPPPIRVMAEITEAHTLSKENLLKRANKLISEGAEILSIGFEAGISRP
;
A
#
# COMPACT_ATOMS: atom_id res chain seq x y z
N MET A 1 -17.82 -23.24 27.65
CA MET A 1 -16.57 -23.08 26.89
C MET A 1 -15.88 -24.44 26.86
N LEU A 2 -15.52 -24.99 25.69
CA LEU A 2 -15.10 -26.39 25.54
C LEU A 2 -13.71 -26.75 26.12
N GLY A 3 -13.01 -25.83 26.79
CA GLY A 3 -11.72 -26.12 27.47
C GLY A 3 -10.57 -26.54 26.55
N VAL A 4 -10.78 -26.56 25.23
CA VAL A 4 -9.78 -26.93 24.25
C VAL A 4 -8.86 -25.75 24.00
N ARG A 5 -7.56 -25.94 24.22
CA ARG A 5 -6.53 -24.96 23.84
C ARG A 5 -6.45 -24.91 22.32
N THR A 6 -6.71 -23.74 21.76
CA THR A 6 -6.50 -23.44 20.34
C THR A 6 -5.35 -22.46 20.20
N VAL A 7 -4.57 -22.61 19.12
CA VAL A 7 -3.47 -21.70 18.79
C VAL A 7 -3.60 -21.28 17.34
N LYS A 8 -3.31 -20.00 17.07
CA LYS A 8 -3.19 -19.48 15.71
C LYS A 8 -1.72 -19.53 15.31
N GLY A 9 -1.42 -20.04 14.12
CA GLY A 9 -0.03 -20.06 13.61
C GLY A 9 0.50 -18.63 13.42
N PRO A 10 1.82 -18.40 13.54
CA PRO A 10 2.41 -17.05 13.50
C PRO A 10 2.11 -16.30 12.19
N LEU A 11 2.05 -17.01 11.06
CA LEU A 11 1.65 -16.45 9.76
C LEU A 11 0.25 -15.83 9.79
N GLN A 12 -0.65 -16.39 10.59
CA GLN A 12 -2.04 -15.96 10.68
C GLN A 12 -2.31 -15.13 11.93
N ALA A 13 -1.33 -14.91 12.80
CA ALA A 13 -1.49 -14.20 14.06
C ALA A 13 -1.43 -12.67 13.91
N SER A 14 -1.19 -12.15 12.70
CA SER A 14 -1.04 -10.72 12.43
C SER A 14 -2.30 -9.89 12.72
N ASP A 15 -3.48 -10.52 12.67
CA ASP A 15 -4.77 -9.89 12.96
C ASP A 15 -5.11 -9.91 14.46
N LEU A 16 -4.35 -10.63 15.29
CA LEU A 16 -4.65 -10.78 16.71
C LEU A 16 -4.70 -9.45 17.47
N PRO A 17 -3.79 -8.47 17.29
CA PRO A 17 -3.88 -7.21 18.00
C PRO A 17 -5.24 -6.52 17.81
N LEU A 18 -5.77 -6.57 16.59
CA LEU A 18 -7.04 -5.96 16.22
C LEU A 18 -8.24 -6.77 16.72
N VAL A 19 -8.18 -8.10 16.62
CA VAL A 19 -9.23 -8.98 17.18
C VAL A 19 -9.30 -8.83 18.71
N LEU A 20 -8.16 -8.70 19.38
CA LEU A 20 -8.07 -8.50 20.83
C LEU A 20 -8.48 -7.09 21.26
N SER A 21 -8.39 -6.08 20.38
CA SER A 21 -8.89 -4.73 20.66
C SER A 21 -10.40 -4.59 20.49
N LEU A 22 -11.11 -5.63 20.03
CA LEU A 22 -12.57 -5.60 19.96
C LEU A 22 -13.15 -5.59 21.37
N GLU A 23 -13.72 -4.47 21.78
CA GLU A 23 -14.35 -4.29 23.09
C GLU A 23 -15.45 -5.33 23.39
N ARG A 24 -16.05 -5.91 22.34
CA ARG A 24 -17.13 -6.88 22.44
C ARG A 24 -17.01 -8.00 21.43
N LEU A 25 -16.53 -9.16 21.91
CA LEU A 25 -16.65 -10.44 21.19
C LEU A 25 -18.12 -10.83 20.90
N SER A 26 -19.10 -10.16 21.52
CA SER A 26 -20.53 -10.38 21.24
C SER A 26 -20.95 -10.05 19.81
N LYS A 27 -20.11 -9.34 19.04
CA LYS A 27 -20.33 -9.12 17.61
C LYS A 27 -20.06 -10.39 16.78
N LEU A 28 -19.24 -11.32 17.27
CA LEU A 28 -18.91 -12.55 16.56
C LEU A 28 -20.11 -13.49 16.47
N SER A 29 -20.21 -14.19 15.34
CA SER A 29 -21.25 -15.18 15.10
C SER A 29 -20.71 -16.59 15.34
N PRO A 30 -21.49 -17.51 15.93
CA PRO A 30 -21.16 -18.93 15.95
C PRO A 30 -21.35 -19.58 14.56
N ASP A 31 -22.16 -18.97 13.69
CA ASP A 31 -22.57 -19.53 12.40
C ASP A 31 -21.84 -18.91 11.20
N ALA A 32 -21.29 -17.70 11.35
CA ALA A 32 -20.59 -16.98 10.29
C ALA A 32 -19.10 -16.74 10.64
N PRO A 33 -18.18 -16.87 9.66
CA PRO A 33 -16.76 -16.61 9.87
C PRO A 33 -16.46 -15.20 10.41
N ALA A 34 -15.52 -15.10 11.36
CA ALA A 34 -15.19 -13.84 12.02
C ALA A 34 -14.61 -12.77 11.07
N ASP A 35 -13.86 -13.17 10.05
CA ASP A 35 -13.33 -12.28 9.01
C ASP A 35 -14.44 -11.58 8.21
N LYS A 36 -15.56 -12.28 7.98
CA LYS A 36 -16.75 -11.71 7.33
C LYS A 36 -17.55 -10.81 8.28
N VAL A 37 -17.69 -11.23 9.53
CA VAL A 37 -18.41 -10.46 10.54
C VAL A 37 -17.70 -9.13 10.86
N LEU A 38 -16.36 -9.11 10.81
CA LEU A 38 -15.53 -7.96 11.18
C LEU A 38 -15.00 -7.17 9.97
N GLU A 39 -15.44 -7.49 8.75
CA GLU A 39 -14.87 -6.95 7.52
C GLU A 39 -14.82 -5.40 7.52
N SER A 40 -15.88 -4.75 7.99
CA SER A 40 -15.94 -3.28 8.10
C SER A 40 -14.94 -2.71 9.08
N GLU A 41 -14.87 -3.26 10.29
CA GLU A 41 -13.96 -2.83 11.35
C GLU A 41 -12.50 -3.04 10.94
N LEU A 42 -12.19 -4.20 10.37
CA LEU A 42 -10.86 -4.52 9.84
C LEU A 42 -10.44 -3.51 8.76
N ARG A 43 -11.36 -3.17 7.86
CA ARG A 43 -11.11 -2.20 6.79
C ARG A 43 -10.92 -0.78 7.32
N THR A 44 -11.69 -0.38 8.32
CA THR A 44 -11.54 0.94 8.97
C THR A 44 -10.22 1.04 9.71
N ALA A 45 -9.88 0.05 10.55
CA ALA A 45 -8.62 0.04 11.28
C ALA A 45 -7.39 0.04 10.35
N SER A 46 -7.46 -0.72 9.25
CA SER A 46 -6.38 -0.72 8.23
C SER A 46 -6.23 0.65 7.57
N ARG A 47 -7.34 1.34 7.27
CA ARG A 47 -7.31 2.70 6.72
C ARG A 47 -6.68 3.69 7.71
N GLU A 48 -7.11 3.67 8.96
CA GLU A 48 -6.58 4.55 10.01
C GLU A 48 -5.08 4.32 10.25
N MET A 49 -4.65 3.04 10.23
CA MET A 49 -3.24 2.69 10.29
C MET A 49 -2.48 3.32 9.12
N LEU A 50 -2.96 3.18 7.88
CA LEU A 50 -2.31 3.77 6.71
C LEU A 50 -2.27 5.30 6.77
N GLU A 51 -3.36 5.94 7.15
CA GLU A 51 -3.42 7.40 7.30
C GLU A 51 -2.47 7.92 8.39
N SER A 52 -2.36 7.21 9.51
CA SER A 52 -1.41 7.56 10.58
C SER A 52 0.04 7.37 10.14
N LEU A 53 0.32 6.31 9.38
CA LEU A 53 1.64 6.07 8.79
C LEU A 53 2.02 7.20 7.84
N GLU A 54 1.13 7.57 6.92
CA GLU A 54 1.33 8.68 5.96
C GLU A 54 1.58 10.01 6.67
N LYS A 55 0.78 10.35 7.70
CA LYS A 55 0.99 11.57 8.51
C LYS A 55 2.35 11.58 9.21
N SER A 56 2.82 10.42 9.68
CA SER A 56 4.11 10.30 10.37
C SER A 56 5.32 10.47 9.46
N LEU A 57 5.17 10.40 8.13
CA LEU A 57 6.32 10.46 7.21
C LEU A 57 7.02 11.81 7.22
N ILE A 58 6.27 12.88 7.45
CA ILE A 58 6.80 14.26 7.49
C ILE A 58 7.83 14.42 8.62
N GLU A 59 7.67 13.66 9.71
CA GLU A 59 8.54 13.72 10.89
C GLU A 59 9.77 12.79 10.79
N LYS A 60 9.79 11.88 9.81
CA LYS A 60 10.86 10.89 9.61
C LYS A 60 11.79 11.34 8.49
N GLU A 61 12.97 10.73 8.38
CA GLU A 61 13.85 10.96 7.23
C GLU A 61 13.19 10.51 5.93
N HIS A 62 13.12 11.43 4.96
CA HIS A 62 12.45 11.21 3.69
C HIS A 62 13.08 12.04 2.56
N LEU A 63 12.76 11.65 1.33
CA LEU A 63 13.00 12.41 0.11
C LEU A 63 11.66 12.92 -0.44
N ILE A 64 11.71 14.01 -1.20
CA ILE A 64 10.53 14.54 -1.90
C ILE A 64 10.76 14.41 -3.40
N VAL A 65 9.84 13.71 -4.08
CA VAL A 65 9.82 13.58 -5.54
C VAL A 65 8.53 14.21 -6.04
N GLY A 66 8.61 15.42 -6.60
CA GLY A 66 7.43 16.20 -6.94
C GLY A 66 6.59 16.51 -5.68
N ASN A 67 5.38 15.97 -5.61
CA ASN A 67 4.49 16.06 -4.45
C ASN A 67 4.43 14.77 -3.62
N ILE A 68 5.29 13.79 -3.89
CA ILE A 68 5.31 12.49 -3.22
C ILE A 68 6.44 12.46 -2.18
N ILE A 69 6.09 12.08 -0.94
CA ILE A 69 7.05 11.82 0.14
C ILE A 69 7.51 10.35 0.04
N VAL A 70 8.81 10.16 -0.19
CA VAL A 70 9.45 8.85 -0.28
C VAL A 70 10.24 8.61 1.01
N PRO A 71 9.82 7.70 1.90
CA PRO A 71 10.54 7.44 3.14
C PRO A 71 11.88 6.76 2.87
N ILE A 72 12.92 7.13 3.63
CA ILE A 72 14.23 6.43 3.57
C ILE A 72 14.10 5.02 4.12
N SER A 73 13.30 4.85 5.18
CA SER A 73 13.03 3.56 5.82
C SER A 73 11.55 3.21 5.66
N PRO A 74 11.18 2.32 4.70
CA PRO A 74 9.79 1.89 4.53
C PRO A 74 9.31 1.11 5.76
N PRO A 75 7.99 1.02 6.00
CA PRO A 75 6.87 1.46 5.15
C PRO A 75 6.46 2.95 5.27
N PRO A 76 5.62 3.47 4.35
CA PRO A 76 5.07 2.80 3.16
C PRO A 76 6.09 2.71 2.02
N ILE A 77 5.93 1.69 1.18
CA ILE A 77 6.74 1.52 -0.04
C ILE A 77 6.07 2.33 -1.15
N ARG A 78 6.82 3.16 -1.86
CA ARG A 78 6.36 3.87 -3.06
C ARG A 78 6.65 3.06 -4.31
N VAL A 79 5.67 2.93 -5.20
CA VAL A 79 5.83 2.17 -6.45
C VAL A 79 6.32 3.10 -7.55
N MET A 80 7.52 2.82 -8.07
CA MET A 80 8.09 3.50 -9.23
C MET A 80 8.13 2.55 -10.43
N ALA A 81 7.72 3.04 -11.60
CA ALA A 81 7.81 2.31 -12.86
C ALA A 81 8.63 3.08 -13.89
N GLU A 82 9.39 2.37 -14.72
CA GLU A 82 10.20 2.96 -15.77
C GLU A 82 9.55 2.83 -17.16
N ILE A 83 9.60 3.92 -17.92
CA ILE A 83 9.33 3.94 -19.35
C ILE A 83 10.67 3.93 -20.08
N THR A 84 11.08 2.75 -20.52
CA THR A 84 12.29 2.57 -21.32
C THR A 84 12.13 3.13 -22.73
N GLU A 85 13.24 3.59 -23.30
CA GLU A 85 13.32 4.10 -24.68
C GLU A 85 12.30 5.21 -24.99
N ALA A 86 11.94 6.02 -24.00
CA ALA A 86 10.90 7.03 -24.15
C ALA A 86 11.20 8.04 -25.27
N HIS A 87 12.50 8.29 -25.54
CA HIS A 87 12.98 9.14 -26.63
C HIS A 87 12.62 8.64 -28.05
N THR A 88 12.31 7.35 -28.20
CA THR A 88 11.87 6.76 -29.47
C THR A 88 10.36 6.84 -29.67
N LEU A 89 9.61 7.13 -28.61
CA LEU A 89 8.15 7.13 -28.63
C LEU A 89 7.62 8.46 -29.13
N SER A 90 6.53 8.41 -29.90
CA SER A 90 5.71 9.59 -30.12
C SER A 90 5.09 10.03 -28.78
N LYS A 91 4.79 11.32 -28.65
CA LYS A 91 4.11 11.88 -27.46
C LYS A 91 2.84 11.11 -27.09
N GLU A 92 2.05 10.70 -28.08
CA GLU A 92 0.83 9.93 -27.87
C GLU A 92 1.12 8.55 -27.25
N ASN A 93 2.10 7.82 -27.80
CA ASN A 93 2.48 6.50 -27.29
C ASN A 93 3.11 6.60 -25.89
N LEU A 94 3.89 7.64 -25.63
CA LEU A 94 4.45 7.93 -24.31
C LEU A 94 3.34 8.14 -23.28
N LEU A 95 2.36 9.01 -23.58
CA LEU A 95 1.21 9.26 -22.71
C LEU A 95 0.38 7.99 -22.48
N LYS A 96 0.14 7.20 -23.54
CA LYS A 96 -0.58 5.92 -23.42
C LYS A 96 0.12 4.96 -22.46
N ARG A 97 1.45 4.85 -22.54
CA ARG A 97 2.23 3.97 -21.66
C ARG A 97 2.30 4.50 -20.23
N ALA A 98 2.47 5.80 -20.05
CA ALA A 98 2.42 6.45 -18.74
C ALA A 98 1.07 6.23 -18.05
N ASN A 99 -0.04 6.48 -18.74
CA ASN A 99 -1.39 6.28 -18.20
C ASN A 99 -1.65 4.81 -17.83
N LYS A 100 -1.14 3.86 -18.63
CA LYS A 100 -1.22 2.44 -18.30
C LYS A 100 -0.52 2.14 -16.97
N LEU A 101 0.73 2.57 -16.81
CA LEU A 101 1.50 2.33 -15.58
C LEU A 101 0.85 2.99 -14.34
N ILE A 102 0.32 4.20 -14.50
CA ILE A 102 -0.45 4.87 -13.43
C ILE A 102 -1.69 4.05 -13.06
N SER A 103 -2.43 3.54 -14.04
CA SER A 103 -3.61 2.69 -13.78
C SER A 103 -3.26 1.36 -13.12
N GLU A 104 -2.02 0.89 -13.29
CA GLU A 104 -1.47 -0.33 -12.66
C GLU A 104 -0.88 -0.05 -11.26
N GLY A 105 -0.90 1.20 -10.79
CA GLY A 105 -0.53 1.59 -9.43
C GLY A 105 0.84 2.24 -9.29
N ALA A 106 1.51 2.64 -10.38
CA ALA A 106 2.73 3.42 -10.29
C ALA A 106 2.43 4.85 -9.79
N GLU A 107 3.08 5.24 -8.70
CA GLU A 107 3.02 6.61 -8.15
C GLU A 107 4.08 7.51 -8.79
N ILE A 108 5.23 6.92 -9.15
CA ILE A 108 6.37 7.62 -9.74
C ILE A 108 6.69 6.99 -11.10
N LEU A 109 6.87 7.82 -12.12
CA LEU A 109 7.33 7.39 -13.44
C LEU A 109 8.75 7.89 -13.70
N SER A 110 9.66 6.96 -13.97
CA SER A 110 11.00 7.27 -14.51
C SER A 110 10.93 7.23 -16.04
N ILE A 111 11.41 8.28 -16.70
CA ILE A 111 11.42 8.39 -18.16
C ILE A 111 12.86 8.21 -18.65
N GLY A 112 13.15 7.06 -19.26
CA GLY A 112 14.49 6.75 -19.77
C GLY A 112 14.79 7.47 -21.08
N PHE A 113 15.92 8.17 -21.15
CA PHE A 113 16.44 8.83 -22.35
C PHE A 113 17.83 8.33 -22.72
N GLU A 114 18.21 8.50 -23.99
CA GLU A 114 19.57 8.18 -24.46
C GLU A 114 20.54 9.32 -24.11
N ALA A 115 21.68 8.97 -23.52
CA ALA A 115 22.70 9.95 -23.16
C ALA A 115 23.32 10.58 -24.42
N GLY A 116 23.35 11.91 -24.48
CA GLY A 116 23.96 12.66 -25.59
C GLY A 116 22.99 13.16 -26.65
N ILE A 117 21.70 12.80 -26.58
CA ILE A 117 20.67 13.31 -27.49
C ILE A 117 19.63 14.09 -26.68
N SER A 118 19.75 15.42 -26.68
CA SER A 118 18.77 16.29 -26.04
C SER A 118 17.55 16.42 -26.94
N ARG A 119 16.52 15.62 -26.67
CA ARG A 119 15.17 15.78 -27.26
C ARG A 119 14.21 16.09 -26.12
N PRO A 120 13.83 17.38 -25.93
CA PRO A 120 12.82 17.75 -24.94
C PRO A 120 11.45 17.15 -25.26
#